data_AF-A0A5J4VJA8-F1
#
_entry.id   AF-A0A5J4VJA8-F1
#
_cell.length_a   1.000
_cell.length_b   1.000
_cell.length_c   1.000
_cell.angle_alpha   90.00
_cell.angle_beta   90.00
_cell.angle_gamma   90.00
#
_symmetry.space_group_name_H-M   'P 1'
#
loop_
_entity.id
_entity.type
_entity.pdbx_description
1 polymer ?
#
loop_
_entity_poly.entity_id
_entity_poly.type
_entity_poly.pdbx_seq_one_letter_code
_entity_poly.pdbx_strand_id
1 'polypeptide(L)'
;MSEFVTLRRIGQIRFKALADNHFLRGYNFEDTYAEMSITYADICPEKNTLPRIYGLAGKILPYIMDDRSISLTRLQNLHGYFRKAIKFAIENDLKMHQLSQRWILHQLSEHNLYKRIEACGELAHFLGAHKKLDISEL
;
A
#
# COMPACT_ATOMS: atom_id res chain seq x y z
N MET A 1 -1.21 22.60 8.35
CA MET A 1 -0.99 22.36 6.91
C MET A 1 0.47 22.01 6.74
N SER A 2 0.79 20.75 6.41
CA SER A 2 2.17 20.33 6.15
C SER A 2 2.59 20.88 4.78
N GLU A 3 3.55 21.81 4.76
CA GLU A 3 4.17 22.28 3.52
C GLU A 3 4.99 21.13 2.92
N PHE A 4 4.43 20.50 1.88
CA PHE A 4 5.14 19.47 1.14
C PHE A 4 6.25 20.10 0.30
N VAL A 5 7.52 19.83 0.62
CA VAL A 5 8.66 20.24 -0.19
C VAL A 5 8.62 19.45 -1.51
N THR A 6 8.23 20.11 -2.59
CA THR A 6 8.17 19.51 -3.93
C THR A 6 9.55 19.59 -4.58
N LEU A 7 10.26 18.46 -4.60
CA LEU A 7 11.60 18.38 -5.19
C LEU A 7 11.58 18.59 -6.71
N ARG A 8 12.47 19.46 -7.20
CA ARG A 8 12.74 19.60 -8.64
C ARG A 8 13.34 18.31 -9.20
N ARG A 9 13.09 18.02 -10.49
CA ARG A 9 13.47 16.79 -11.22
C ARG A 9 14.92 16.31 -10.98
N ILE A 10 15.88 17.24 -10.89
CA ILE A 10 17.30 16.91 -10.65
C ILE A 10 17.54 16.43 -9.21
N GLY A 11 16.84 17.02 -8.22
CA GLY A 11 16.90 16.59 -6.83
C GLY A 11 16.39 15.16 -6.69
N GLN A 12 15.25 14.85 -7.30
CA GLN A 12 14.67 13.50 -7.30
C GLN A 12 15.65 12.45 -7.85
N ILE A 13 16.32 12.73 -8.98
CA ILE A 13 17.30 11.80 -9.58
C ILE A 13 18.51 11.58 -8.66
N ARG A 14 19.04 12.65 -8.04
CA ARG A 14 20.18 12.53 -7.10
C ARG A 14 19.80 11.72 -5.86
N PHE A 15 18.67 12.03 -5.25
CA PHE A 15 18.20 11.30 -4.06
C PHE A 15 17.90 9.84 -4.37
N LYS A 16 17.34 9.55 -5.55
CA LYS A 16 17.17 8.18 -6.05
C LYS A 16 18.50 7.42 -6.09
N ALA A 17 19.49 7.98 -6.77
CA ALA A 17 20.78 7.31 -6.98
C ALA A 17 21.52 7.05 -5.66
N LEU A 18 21.43 7.98 -4.71
CA LEU A 18 21.98 7.82 -3.37
C LEU A 18 21.26 6.73 -2.58
N ALA A 19 19.93 6.79 -2.50
CA ALA A 19 19.14 5.77 -1.80
C ALA A 19 19.38 4.37 -2.40
N ASP A 20 19.36 4.24 -3.73
CA ASP A 20 19.68 2.99 -4.42
C ASP A 20 21.09 2.48 -4.07
N ASN A 21 22.10 3.35 -3.99
CA ASN A 21 23.48 2.97 -3.61
C ASN A 21 23.56 2.49 -2.14
N HIS A 22 22.90 3.18 -1.20
CA HIS A 22 22.85 2.75 0.20
C HIS A 22 22.16 1.39 0.36
N PHE A 23 21.03 1.19 -0.33
CA PHE A 23 20.34 -0.09 -0.31
C PHE A 23 21.14 -1.21 -0.97
N LEU A 24 21.87 -0.93 -2.06
CA LEU A 24 22.79 -1.89 -2.67
C LEU A 24 23.92 -2.32 -1.73
N ARG A 25 24.36 -1.43 -0.84
CA ARG A 25 25.37 -1.71 0.19
C ARG A 25 24.79 -2.38 1.44
N GLY A 26 23.47 -2.59 1.48
CA GLY A 26 22.79 -3.28 2.59
C GLY A 26 22.47 -2.40 3.79
N TYR A 27 22.57 -1.07 3.67
CA TYR A 27 22.13 -0.16 4.74
C TYR A 27 20.61 -0.22 4.92
N ASN A 28 20.16 -0.09 6.17
CA ASN A 28 18.74 -0.05 6.48
C ASN A 28 18.14 1.34 6.16
N PHE A 29 16.81 1.40 6.12
CA PHE A 29 16.08 2.61 5.78
C PHE A 29 16.34 3.76 6.76
N GLU A 30 16.34 3.49 8.06
CA GLU A 30 16.50 4.52 9.10
C GLU A 30 17.87 5.19 9.02
N ASP A 31 18.93 4.39 8.84
CA ASP A 31 20.30 4.87 8.68
C ASP A 31 20.44 5.68 7.39
N THR A 32 19.88 5.17 6.29
CA THR A 32 19.89 5.86 4.99
C THR A 32 19.15 7.20 5.07
N TYR A 33 18.01 7.24 5.75
CA TYR A 33 17.25 8.47 5.95
C TYR A 33 17.97 9.46 6.86
N ALA A 34 18.55 8.99 7.97
CA ALA A 34 19.30 9.82 8.90
C ALA A 34 20.49 10.49 8.20
N GLU A 35 21.26 9.74 7.42
CA GLU A 35 22.40 10.26 6.66
C GLU A 35 21.96 11.27 5.60
N MET A 36 20.89 10.97 4.85
CA MET A 36 20.35 11.89 3.85
C MET A 36 19.77 13.16 4.48
N SER A 37 19.13 13.05 5.64
CA SER A 37 18.59 14.18 6.40
C SER A 37 19.69 15.10 6.92
N ILE A 38 20.80 14.55 7.38
CA ILE A 38 21.97 15.33 7.81
C ILE A 38 22.63 16.01 6.60
N THR A 39 22.80 15.28 5.50
CA THR A 39 23.55 15.75 4.34
C THR A 39 22.81 16.80 3.52
N TYR A 40 21.47 16.71 3.43
CA TYR A 40 20.68 17.53 2.52
C TYR A 40 19.65 18.43 3.21
N ALA A 41 19.52 18.35 4.55
CA ALA A 41 18.69 19.22 5.38
C ALA A 41 17.35 19.61 4.73
N ASP A 42 17.19 20.89 4.35
CA ASP A 42 15.96 21.49 3.81
C ASP A 42 15.49 20.90 2.47
N ILE A 43 16.35 20.16 1.77
CA ILE A 43 16.08 19.53 0.48
C ILE A 43 15.83 18.02 0.66
N CYS A 44 15.97 17.48 1.88
CA CYS A 44 15.70 16.06 2.12
C CYS A 44 14.20 15.75 1.90
N PRO A 45 13.85 14.73 1.09
CA PRO A 45 12.46 14.30 0.98
C PRO A 45 11.91 13.85 2.33
N GLU A 46 10.59 13.96 2.54
CA GLU A 46 9.96 13.43 3.76
C GLU A 46 10.32 11.95 3.99
N LYS A 47 10.41 11.57 5.27
CA LYS A 47 10.75 10.21 5.71
C LYS A 47 9.95 9.11 5.00
N ASN A 48 8.67 9.36 4.75
CA ASN A 48 7.79 8.39 4.08
C ASN A 48 7.93 8.38 2.54
N THR A 49 8.69 9.29 1.95
CA THR A 49 8.85 9.45 0.50
C THR A 49 10.01 8.59 -0.05
N LEU A 50 11.09 8.45 0.71
CA LEU A 50 12.27 7.67 0.29
C LEU A 50 12.06 6.15 0.16
N PRO A 51 11.43 5.44 1.12
CA PRO A 51 11.26 3.98 1.04
C PRO A 51 10.17 3.61 0.02
N ARG A 52 9.18 4.49 -0.16
CA ARG A 52 8.06 4.32 -1.09
C ARG A 52 8.44 4.51 -2.56
N ILE A 53 9.47 5.30 -2.84
CA ILE A 53 9.87 5.64 -4.22
C ILE A 53 11.15 4.89 -4.64
N TYR A 54 12.08 4.59 -3.73
CA TYR A 54 13.41 4.09 -4.10
C TYR A 54 13.86 2.79 -3.42
N GLY A 55 13.23 2.39 -2.31
CA GLY A 55 13.53 1.13 -1.62
C GLY A 55 12.94 -0.11 -2.29
N LEU A 56 13.31 -1.30 -1.80
CA LEU A 56 12.70 -2.57 -2.22
C LEU A 56 11.17 -2.51 -2.16
N ALA A 57 10.63 -1.88 -1.12
CA ALA A 57 9.21 -1.62 -0.93
C ALA A 57 8.56 -0.89 -2.12
N GLY A 58 9.17 0.20 -2.58
CA GLY A 58 8.70 0.94 -3.76
C GLY A 58 8.75 0.11 -5.05
N LYS A 59 9.74 -0.78 -5.18
CA LYS A 59 9.89 -1.67 -6.36
C LYS A 59 8.84 -2.79 -6.38
N ILE A 60 8.52 -3.38 -5.23
CA ILE A 60 7.55 -4.50 -5.13
C ILE A 60 6.09 -4.04 -5.04
N LEU A 61 5.81 -2.82 -4.57
CA LEU A 61 4.46 -2.32 -4.34
C LEU A 61 3.55 -2.39 -5.58
N PRO A 62 3.98 -1.97 -6.79
CA PRO A 62 3.14 -2.07 -7.99
C PRO A 62 2.67 -3.50 -8.27
N TYR A 63 3.55 -4.50 -8.07
CA TYR A 63 3.22 -5.91 -8.31
C TYR A 63 2.21 -6.47 -7.30
N ILE A 64 2.30 -6.03 -6.04
CA ILE A 64 1.34 -6.40 -4.99
C ILE A 64 -0.03 -5.76 -5.23
N MET A 65 -0.06 -4.54 -5.78
CA MET A 65 -1.32 -3.85 -6.12
C MET A 65 -2.02 -4.51 -7.31
N ASP A 66 -1.25 -4.99 -8.30
CA ASP A 66 -1.76 -5.68 -9.49
C ASP A 66 -2.26 -7.10 -9.15
N ASP A 67 -1.47 -7.88 -8.40
CA ASP A 67 -1.85 -9.19 -7.88
C ASP A 67 -1.74 -9.24 -6.36
N ARG A 68 -2.88 -9.04 -5.68
CA ARG A 68 -2.96 -9.06 -4.20
C ARG A 68 -2.65 -10.43 -3.60
N SER A 69 -2.57 -11.48 -4.41
CA SER A 69 -2.23 -12.85 -4.01
C SER A 69 -0.81 -13.27 -4.40
N ILE A 70 0.01 -12.33 -4.88
CA ILE A 70 1.36 -12.62 -5.37
C ILE A 70 2.22 -13.29 -4.28
N SER A 71 2.91 -14.37 -4.66
CA SER A 71 3.77 -15.09 -3.75
C SER A 71 5.13 -14.41 -3.57
N LEU A 72 5.72 -14.56 -2.38
CA LEU A 72 7.08 -14.07 -2.12
C LEU A 72 8.11 -14.69 -3.07
N THR A 73 7.91 -15.94 -3.50
CA THR A 73 8.77 -16.61 -4.49
C THR A 73 8.68 -15.92 -5.85
N ARG A 74 7.46 -15.52 -6.27
CA ARG A 74 7.26 -14.80 -7.53
C ARG A 74 7.91 -13.42 -7.48
N LEU A 75 7.77 -12.70 -6.36
CA LEU A 75 8.46 -11.42 -6.15
C LEU A 75 9.99 -11.56 -6.15
N GLN A 76 10.52 -12.63 -5.54
CA GLN A 76 11.95 -12.95 -5.59
C GLN A 76 12.43 -13.18 -7.02
N ASN A 77 11.71 -13.95 -7.81
CA ASN A 77 12.09 -14.22 -9.20
C ASN A 77 12.03 -12.97 -10.09
N LEU A 78 11.10 -12.05 -9.81
CA LEU A 78 10.95 -10.79 -10.57
C LEU A 78 12.07 -9.79 -10.29
N HIS A 79 12.55 -9.73 -9.05
CA HIS A 79 13.48 -8.67 -8.65
C HIS A 79 14.86 -9.15 -8.20
N GLY A 80 15.09 -10.47 -8.10
CA GLY A 80 16.36 -11.05 -7.68
C GLY A 80 16.71 -10.86 -6.20
N TYR A 81 15.81 -10.30 -5.40
CA TYR A 81 16.04 -10.10 -3.96
C TYR A 81 15.69 -11.34 -3.14
N PHE A 82 16.42 -11.56 -2.04
CA PHE A 82 16.14 -12.64 -1.12
C PHE A 82 14.73 -12.54 -0.52
N ARG A 83 14.06 -13.69 -0.39
CA ARG A 83 12.72 -13.80 0.20
C ARG A 83 12.59 -13.11 1.57
N LYS A 84 13.64 -13.18 2.40
CA LYS A 84 13.68 -12.51 3.72
C LYS A 84 13.65 -10.99 3.60
N ALA A 85 14.39 -10.40 2.66
CA ALA A 85 14.40 -8.96 2.43
C ALA A 85 13.05 -8.47 1.90
N ILE A 86 12.44 -9.22 0.98
CA ILE A 86 11.10 -8.92 0.46
C ILE A 86 10.06 -8.96 1.58
N LYS A 87 10.09 -10.02 2.40
CA LYS A 87 9.19 -10.15 3.55
C LYS A 87 9.37 -8.98 4.52
N PHE A 88 10.62 -8.65 4.86
CA PHE A 88 10.93 -7.52 5.73
C PHE A 88 10.38 -6.20 5.18
N ALA A 89 10.56 -5.93 3.89
CA ALA A 89 10.05 -4.73 3.24
C ALA A 89 8.51 -4.67 3.23
N ILE A 90 7.83 -5.80 3.03
CA ILE A 90 6.36 -5.87 3.09
C ILE A 90 5.85 -5.55 4.51
N GLU A 91 6.47 -6.15 5.52
CA GLU A 91 6.02 -6.03 6.92
C GLU A 91 6.37 -4.66 7.53
N ASN A 92 7.59 -4.17 7.31
CA ASN A 92 8.12 -3.00 8.00
C ASN A 92 7.97 -1.71 7.18
N ASP A 93 8.29 -1.75 5.89
CA ASP A 93 8.28 -0.55 5.05
C ASP A 93 6.87 -0.27 4.48
N LEU A 94 6.18 -1.32 3.98
CA LEU A 94 4.81 -1.19 3.44
C LEU A 94 3.73 -1.34 4.51
N LYS A 95 4.07 -1.83 5.70
CA LYS A 95 3.13 -2.11 6.80
C LYS A 95 1.96 -2.98 6.37
N MET A 96 2.22 -3.96 5.50
CA MET A 96 1.22 -4.88 4.99
C MET A 96 1.27 -6.19 5.77
N HIS A 97 0.09 -6.73 6.07
CA HIS A 97 -0.06 -8.01 6.74
C HIS A 97 -0.65 -9.04 5.78
N GLN A 98 -0.14 -10.27 5.86
CA GLN A 98 -0.74 -11.38 5.13
C GLN A 98 -2.10 -11.71 5.75
N LEU A 99 -3.14 -11.61 4.93
CA LEU A 99 -4.49 -12.02 5.32
C LEU A 99 -4.78 -13.43 4.82
N SER A 100 -5.56 -14.19 5.60
CA SER A 100 -6.11 -15.45 5.12
C SER A 100 -7.14 -15.18 4.03
N GLN A 101 -7.15 -16.03 3.01
CA GLN A 101 -8.21 -16.02 2.01
C GLN A 101 -9.53 -16.44 2.67
N ARG A 102 -10.61 -15.70 2.39
CA ARG A 102 -11.96 -16.07 2.84
C ARG A 102 -12.59 -17.01 1.82
N TRP A 103 -13.17 -18.08 2.32
CA TRP A 103 -14.01 -18.96 1.51
C TRP A 103 -15.29 -18.22 1.12
N ILE A 104 -15.56 -18.19 -0.19
CA ILE A 104 -16.81 -17.69 -0.74
C ILE A 104 -17.63 -18.92 -1.15
N LEU A 105 -18.84 -19.05 -0.61
CA LEU A 105 -19.67 -20.25 -0.70
C LEU A 105 -19.92 -20.73 -2.14
N HIS A 106 -20.06 -19.79 -3.08
CA HIS A 106 -20.23 -20.08 -4.49
C HIS A 106 -19.79 -18.88 -5.33
N GLN A 107 -19.37 -19.13 -6.56
CA GLN A 107 -19.13 -18.06 -7.52
C GLN A 107 -20.48 -17.46 -7.96
N LEU A 108 -20.60 -16.14 -7.85
CA LEU A 108 -21.80 -15.43 -8.29
C LEU A 108 -21.66 -15.11 -9.78
N SER A 109 -22.68 -15.45 -10.56
CA SER A 109 -22.86 -14.86 -11.89
C SER A 109 -23.25 -13.38 -11.74
N GLU A 110 -23.02 -12.58 -12.78
CA GLU A 110 -23.43 -11.17 -12.79
C GLU A 110 -24.93 -11.01 -12.52
N HIS A 111 -25.76 -11.88 -13.11
CA HIS A 111 -27.20 -11.89 -12.88
C HIS A 111 -27.58 -12.13 -11.42
N ASN A 112 -26.92 -13.11 -10.77
CA ASN A 112 -27.15 -13.41 -9.36
C ASN A 112 -26.67 -12.28 -8.46
N LEU A 113 -25.55 -11.63 -8.82
CA LEU A 113 -25.05 -10.46 -8.10
C LEU A 113 -26.06 -9.30 -8.18
N TYR A 114 -26.58 -9.00 -9.37
CA TYR A 114 -27.53 -7.92 -9.58
C TYR A 114 -28.80 -8.11 -8.76
N LYS A 115 -29.42 -9.30 -8.86
CA LYS A 115 -30.61 -9.66 -8.06
C LYS A 115 -30.38 -9.50 -6.56
N ARG A 116 -29.20 -9.86 -6.07
CA ARG A 116 -28.86 -9.73 -4.65
C ARG A 116 -28.71 -8.27 -4.24
N ILE A 117 -28.08 -7.45 -5.08
CA ILE A 117 -27.94 -6.00 -4.82
C ILE A 117 -29.31 -5.33 -4.78
N GLU A 118 -30.18 -5.62 -5.75
CA GLU A 118 -31.54 -5.09 -5.83
C GLU A 118 -32.36 -5.48 -4.59
N ALA A 119 -32.43 -6.78 -4.27
CA ALA A 119 -33.15 -7.26 -3.09
C ALA A 119 -32.61 -6.68 -1.78
N CYS A 120 -31.27 -6.53 -1.64
CA CYS A 120 -30.68 -5.86 -0.49
C CYS A 120 -31.06 -4.37 -0.42
N GLY A 121 -31.14 -3.68 -1.57
CA GLY A 121 -31.57 -2.29 -1.66
C GLY A 121 -33.02 -2.10 -1.23
N GLU A 122 -33.93 -2.96 -1.71
CA GLU A 122 -35.35 -2.96 -1.33
C GLU A 122 -35.53 -3.20 0.17
N LEU A 123 -34.82 -4.19 0.73
CA LEU A 123 -34.84 -4.48 2.16
C LEU A 123 -34.29 -3.33 2.99
N ALA A 124 -33.19 -2.70 2.56
CA ALA A 124 -32.63 -1.55 3.26
C ALA A 124 -33.59 -0.35 3.24
N HIS A 125 -34.28 -0.11 2.12
CA HIS A 125 -35.29 0.93 1.99
C HIS A 125 -36.50 0.65 2.91
N PHE A 126 -37.01 -0.59 2.90
CA PHE A 126 -38.11 -1.02 3.77
C PHE A 126 -37.77 -0.84 5.25
N LEU A 127 -36.60 -1.32 5.70
CA LEU A 127 -36.15 -1.17 7.08
C LEU A 127 -35.89 0.30 7.46
N GLY A 128 -35.38 1.11 6.52
CA GLY A 128 -35.17 2.54 6.70
C GLY A 128 -36.49 3.33 6.82
N ALA A 129 -37.54 2.91 6.11
CA ALA A 129 -38.86 3.51 6.17
C ALA A 129 -39.55 3.23 7.52
N HIS A 130 -39.43 2.01 8.03
CA HIS A 130 -39.95 1.66 9.37
C HIS A 130 -39.24 2.40 10.50
N LYS A 131 -37.93 2.66 10.38
CA LYS A 131 -37.17 3.43 11.37
C LYS A 131 -37.62 4.90 11.52
N LYS A 132 -38.32 5.45 10.53
CA LYS A 132 -38.87 6.81 10.56
C LYS A 132 -40.27 6.89 11.17
N LEU A 133 -41.02 5.79 11.22
CA LEU A 133 -42.39 5.77 11.73
C LEU A 133 -42.46 5.67 13.27
N ASP A 134 -41.41 5.19 13.93
CA ASP A 134 -41.38 5.01 15.39
C ASP A 134 -41.07 6.28 16.22
N ILE A 135 -40.86 7.45 15.61
CA ILE A 135 -40.51 8.70 16.34
C ILE A 135 -41.70 9.68 16.43
N SER A 136 -42.84 9.37 15.82
CA SER A 136 -44.04 10.24 15.84
C SER A 136 -45.22 9.72 16.68
N GLU A 137 -45.04 8.62 17.44
CA GLU A 137 -46.07 8.06 18.34
C GLU A 137 -45.63 8.00 19.82
N LEU A 138 -44.83 8.98 20.26
CA LEU A 138 -44.63 9.33 21.68
C LEU A 138 -44.94 10.82 21.87
#